data_AF-A0A0D0E8N1-F1
#
_entry.id   AF-A0A0D0E8N1-F1
#
_cell.length_a   1.000
_cell.length_b   1.000
_cell.length_c   1.000
_cell.angle_alpha   90.00
_cell.angle_beta   90.00
_cell.angle_gamma   90.00
#
_symmetry.space_group_name_H-M   'P 1'
#
loop_
_entity.id
_entity.type
_entity.pdbx_description
1 polymer ?
#
loop_
_entity_poly.entity_id
_entity_poly.type
_entity_poly.pdbx_seq_one_letter_code
_entity_poly.pdbx_strand_id
1 'polypeptide(L)'
;MEDLKNRAFNAVNAGLSTVNIVDEALSVFSSRHPDIQKLELDMLVEKRKEPEVQQALETKITQLVTEQLPHSATVLTSLIRLFSGL
;
A
#
# COMPACT_ATOMS: atom_id res chain seq x y z
N MET A 1 2.21 4.00 -26.51
CA MET A 1 1.41 3.71 -25.29
C MET A 1 2.33 3.20 -24.20
N GLU A 2 3.13 2.16 -24.44
CA GLU A 2 4.08 1.58 -23.48
C GLU A 2 5.00 2.60 -22.80
N ASP A 3 5.63 3.50 -23.56
CA ASP A 3 6.56 4.49 -22.99
C ASP A 3 5.89 5.45 -22.01
N LEU A 4 4.62 5.80 -22.25
CA LEU A 4 3.85 6.66 -21.38
C LEU A 4 3.47 5.92 -20.09
N LYS A 5 3.09 4.64 -20.21
CA LYS A 5 2.82 3.77 -19.06
C LYS A 5 4.07 3.64 -18.17
N ASN A 6 5.25 3.44 -18.77
CA ASN A 6 6.51 3.33 -18.04
C ASN A 6 6.92 4.64 -17.36
N ARG A 7 6.71 5.79 -18.02
CA ARG A 7 6.97 7.10 -17.40
C ARG A 7 6.04 7.39 -16.24
N ALA A 8 4.75 7.06 -16.38
CA ALA A 8 3.78 7.20 -15.30
C ALA A 8 4.13 6.28 -14.12
N PHE A 9 4.49 5.02 -14.39
CA PHE A 9 4.93 4.07 -13.37
C PHE A 9 6.16 4.58 -12.59
N ASN A 10 7.17 5.08 -13.30
CA ASN A 10 8.37 5.64 -12.67
C ASN A 10 8.08 6.90 -11.84
N ALA A 11 7.14 7.74 -12.29
CA ALA A 11 6.72 8.92 -11.55
C ALA A 11 5.99 8.55 -10.26
N VAL A 12 5.12 7.53 -10.29
CA VAL A 12 4.47 6.99 -9.08
C VAL A 12 5.52 6.47 -8.11
N ASN A 13 6.46 5.65 -8.58
CA ASN A 13 7.54 5.12 -7.73
C ASN A 13 8.37 6.22 -7.07
N ALA A 14 8.74 7.27 -7.82
CA ALA A 14 9.53 8.38 -7.30
C ALA A 14 8.78 9.22 -6.25
N GLY A 15 7.44 9.17 -6.22
CA GLY A 15 6.59 9.87 -5.26
C GLY A 15 6.28 9.07 -3.99
N LEU A 16 6.66 7.79 -3.92
CA LEU A 16 6.43 6.95 -2.75
C LEU A 16 7.43 7.27 -1.64
N SER A 17 6.92 7.34 -0.42
CA SER A 17 7.67 7.68 0.79
C SER A 17 7.06 6.96 1.99
N THR A 18 7.78 6.93 3.11
CA THR A 18 7.31 6.31 4.36
C THR A 18 6.03 6.95 4.90
N VAL A 19 5.80 8.22 4.55
CA VAL A 19 4.67 9.02 5.01
C VAL A 19 3.38 8.72 4.24
N ASN A 20 3.47 8.39 2.94
CA ASN A 20 2.31 8.17 2.08
C ASN A 20 2.14 6.71 1.61
N ILE A 21 3.14 5.84 1.76
CA ILE A 21 3.12 4.48 1.23
C ILE A 21 1.93 3.65 1.72
N VAL A 22 1.52 3.84 2.97
CA VAL A 22 0.38 3.12 3.55
C VAL A 22 -0.93 3.59 2.92
N ASP A 23 -1.09 4.90 2.72
CA ASP A 23 -2.29 5.47 2.09
C ASP A 23 -2.40 5.10 0.61
N GLU A 24 -1.29 5.17 -0.11
CA GLU A 24 -1.21 4.82 -1.54
C GLU A 24 -1.53 3.33 -1.76
N ALA A 25 -0.88 2.44 -1.00
CA ALA A 25 -1.08 0.99 -1.10
C ALA A 25 -2.53 0.56 -0.82
N LEU A 26 -3.24 1.32 0.04
CA LEU A 26 -4.64 1.08 0.40
C LEU A 26 -5.64 1.87 -0.45
N SER A 27 -5.17 2.66 -1.41
CA SER A 27 -6.01 3.54 -2.21
C SER A 27 -6.86 2.75 -3.23
N VAL A 28 -8.00 3.34 -3.59
CA VAL A 28 -8.86 2.82 -4.68
C VAL A 28 -8.15 2.89 -6.03
N PHE A 29 -7.20 3.83 -6.20
CA PHE A 29 -6.42 3.93 -7.42
C PHE A 29 -5.52 2.70 -7.57
N SER A 30 -4.72 2.40 -6.56
CA SER A 30 -3.80 1.28 -6.58
C SER A 30 -4.53 -0.05 -6.67
N SER A 31 -5.68 -0.20 -6.01
CA SER A 31 -6.51 -1.41 -6.14
C SER A 31 -6.99 -1.69 -7.58
N ARG A 32 -7.01 -0.68 -8.45
CA ARG A 32 -7.39 -0.81 -9.87
C ARG A 32 -6.19 -1.02 -10.80
N HIS A 33 -4.97 -0.87 -10.30
CA HIS A 33 -3.72 -0.96 -11.07
C HIS A 33 -2.77 -1.97 -10.39
N PRO A 34 -2.91 -3.28 -10.67
CA PRO A 34 -2.18 -4.34 -9.94
C PRO A 34 -0.65 -4.19 -9.97
N ASP A 35 -0.09 -3.72 -11.09
CA ASP A 35 1.35 -3.48 -11.24
C ASP A 35 1.86 -2.43 -10.24
N ILE A 36 1.07 -1.36 -10.03
CA ILE A 36 1.39 -0.27 -9.10
C ILE A 36 1.18 -0.73 -7.67
N GLN A 37 0.07 -1.43 -7.39
CA GLN A 37 -0.21 -1.96 -6.06
C GLN A 37 0.87 -2.94 -5.59
N LYS A 38 1.40 -3.76 -6.50
CA LYS A 38 2.51 -4.68 -6.17
C LYS A 38 3.77 -3.91 -5.76
N LEU A 39 4.15 -2.89 -6.53
CA LEU A 39 5.29 -2.03 -6.21
C LEU A 39 5.14 -1.38 -4.83
N GLU A 40 3.96 -0.81 -4.55
CA GLU A 40 3.67 -0.16 -3.27
C GLU A 40 3.71 -1.15 -2.12
N LEU A 41 3.18 -2.36 -2.31
CA LEU A 41 3.25 -3.43 -1.32
C LEU A 41 4.70 -3.88 -1.06
N ASP A 42 5.53 -4.01 -2.08
CA ASP A 42 6.94 -4.40 -1.92
C ASP A 42 7.70 -3.36 -1.10
N MET A 43 7.49 -2.06 -1.38
CA MET A 43 8.08 -0.97 -0.60
C MET A 43 7.51 -0.91 0.83
N LEU A 44 6.21 -1.12 0.99
CA LEU A 44 5.57 -1.19 2.31
C LEU A 44 6.16 -2.32 3.16
N VAL A 45 6.45 -3.48 2.54
CA VAL A 45 7.13 -4.59 3.19
C VAL A 45 8.54 -4.20 3.61
N GLU A 46 9.32 -3.57 2.74
CA GLU A 46 10.67 -3.11 3.07
C GLU A 46 10.66 -2.15 4.27
N LYS A 47 9.68 -1.24 4.30
CA LYS A 47 9.55 -0.15 5.27
C LYS A 47 8.73 -0.50 6.52
N ARG A 48 8.20 -1.71 6.61
CA ARG A 48 7.27 -2.15 7.68
C ARG A 48 7.78 -2.05 9.12
N LYS A 49 9.09 -1.93 9.32
CA LYS A 49 9.72 -1.81 10.64
C LYS A 49 9.88 -0.36 11.08
N GLU A 50 9.62 0.59 10.20
CA GLU A 50 9.73 2.00 10.51
C GLU A 50 8.51 2.44 11.36
N PRO A 51 8.71 3.21 12.45
CA PRO A 51 7.65 3.54 13.39
C PRO A 51 6.46 4.27 12.75
N GLU A 52 6.74 5.17 11.81
CA GLU A 52 5.72 5.94 11.09
C GLU A 52 4.80 5.02 10.27
N VAL A 53 5.38 4.02 9.62
CA VAL A 53 4.66 3.03 8.80
C VAL A 53 3.81 2.12 9.70
N GLN A 54 4.33 1.72 10.86
CA GLN A 54 3.57 0.92 11.83
C GLN A 54 2.37 1.69 12.38
N GLN A 55 2.56 2.94 12.80
CA GLN A 55 1.49 3.78 13.31
C GLN A 55 0.40 4.04 12.27
N ALA A 56 0.79 4.30 11.01
CA ALA A 56 -0.15 4.48 9.92
C ALA A 56 -0.94 3.20 9.64
N LEU A 57 -0.29 2.03 9.63
CA LEU A 57 -0.95 0.73 9.46
C LEU A 57 -1.96 0.45 10.57
N GLU A 58 -1.59 0.63 11.84
CA GLU A 58 -2.49 0.45 12.99
C GLU A 58 -3.75 1.33 12.88
N THR A 59 -3.55 2.59 12.48
CA THR A 59 -4.64 3.55 12.26
C THR A 59 -5.59 3.06 11.16
N LYS A 60 -5.04 2.58 10.03
CA LYS A 60 -5.85 2.08 8.90
C LYS A 60 -6.57 0.78 9.20
N ILE A 61 -5.94 -0.13 9.94
CA ILE A 61 -6.57 -1.37 10.41
C ILE A 61 -7.78 -1.03 11.28
N THR A 62 -7.63 -0.07 12.19
CA THR A 62 -8.73 0.41 13.05
C THR A 62 -9.88 1.03 12.23
N GLN A 63 -9.57 1.80 11.19
CA GLN A 63 -10.58 2.36 10.27
C GLN A 63 -11.30 1.26 9.45
N LEU A 64 -10.61 0.17 9.11
CA LEU A 64 -11.23 -0.96 8.42
C LEU A 64 -12.21 -1.75 9.27
N VAL A 65 -11.84 -2.02 10.53
CA VAL A 65 -12.68 -2.76 11.48
C VAL A 65 -13.96 -1.98 11.82
N THR A 66 -13.93 -0.65 11.66
CA THR A 66 -15.10 0.22 11.80
C THR A 66 -15.87 0.43 10.48
N GLU A 67 -15.66 -0.44 9.47
CA GLU A 67 -16.31 -0.46 8.15
C GLU A 67 -16.07 0.77 7.25
N GLN A 68 -15.09 1.63 7.57
CA GLN A 68 -14.85 2.86 6.81
C GLN A 68 -14.07 2.64 5.49
N LEU A 69 -13.52 1.44 5.27
CA LEU A 69 -12.64 1.13 4.14
C LEU A 69 -12.93 -0.26 3.51
N PRO A 70 -14.10 -0.46 2.87
CA PRO A 70 -14.54 -1.76 2.36
C PRO A 70 -13.67 -2.32 1.22
N HIS A 71 -12.93 -1.48 0.49
CA HIS A 71 -12.07 -1.90 -0.61
C HIS A 71 -10.68 -2.42 -0.18
N SER A 72 -10.36 -2.27 1.10
CA SER A 72 -9.00 -2.45 1.60
C SER A 72 -8.76 -3.86 2.19
N ALA A 73 -9.79 -4.70 2.26
CA ALA A 73 -9.73 -6.04 2.84
C ALA A 73 -8.65 -6.94 2.22
N THR A 74 -8.46 -6.87 0.89
CA THR A 74 -7.45 -7.66 0.16
C THR A 74 -6.03 -7.26 0.55
N VAL A 75 -5.75 -5.95 0.60
CA VAL A 75 -4.44 -5.41 0.97
C VAL A 75 -4.12 -5.75 2.42
N LEU A 76 -5.13 -5.67 3.29
CA LEU A 76 -4.99 -5.96 4.72
C LEU A 76 -4.77 -7.45 4.99
N THR A 77 -5.41 -8.33 4.21
CA THR A 77 -5.13 -9.78 4.25
C THR A 77 -3.68 -10.08 3.87
N SER A 78 -3.15 -9.40 2.84
CA SER A 78 -1.74 -9.52 2.45
C SER A 78 -0.81 -9.01 3.55
N LEU A 79 -1.15 -7.89 4.18
CA LEU A 79 -0.38 -7.34 5.30
C LEU A 79 -0.38 -8.27 6.52
N ILE A 80 -1.54 -8.82 6.90
CA ILE A 80 -1.63 -9.78 8.01
C ILE A 80 -0.75 -11.01 7.73
N ARG A 81 -0.76 -11.56 6.52
CA ARG A 81 0.12 -12.68 6.14
C ARG A 81 1.60 -12.30 6.26
N LEU A 82 1.96 -11.11 5.76
CA LEU A 82 3.33 -10.57 5.85
C LEU A 82 3.82 -10.39 7.29
N PHE A 83 2.94 -10.01 8.23
CA PHE A 83 3.31 -9.85 9.65
C PHE A 83 3.23 -11.15 10.47
N SER A 84 2.40 -12.10 10.06
CA SER A 84 2.25 -13.40 10.75
C SER A 84 3.32 -14.43 10.36
N GLY A 85 4.16 -14.13 9.36
CA GLY A 85 5.22 -15.04 8.92
C GLY A 85 4.70 -16.33 8.27
N LEU A 86 3.43 -16.33 7.83
CA LEU A 86 2.75 -17.40 7.10
C LEU A 86 2.84 -17.19 5.59
#